data_AF-I0WQV7-F1
#
_entry.id   AF-I0WQV7-F1
#
_cell.length_a   1.000
_cell.length_b   1.000
_cell.length_c   1.000
_cell.angle_alpha   90.00
_cell.angle_beta   90.00
_cell.angle_gamma   90.00
#
_symmetry.space_group_name_H-M   'P 1'
#
loop_
_entity.id
_entity.type
_entity.pdbx_description
1 polymer ?
#
loop_
_entity_poly.entity_id
_entity_poly.type
_entity_poly.pdbx_seq_one_letter_code
_entity_poly.pdbx_strand_id
1 'polypeptide(L)' 'MSRAQLAGLIDVNPQTVGALERGDHYPSLDLAFRISWVFELPVEAIFSRTEFGPLSTELYRTDRPPSTTGNGESSDA' A
#
# COMPACT_ATOMS: atom_id res chain seq x y z
N MET A 1 -16.46 8.10 -0.18
CA MET A 1 -16.36 8.24 1.28
C MET A 1 -15.60 9.52 1.60
N SER A 2 -16.08 10.35 2.53
CA SER A 2 -15.36 11.54 3.02
C SER A 2 -14.39 11.19 4.16
N ARG A 3 -13.44 12.09 4.48
CA ARG A 3 -12.53 11.90 5.63
C ARG A 3 -13.28 11.73 6.95
N ALA A 4 -14.35 12.49 7.17
CA ALA A 4 -15.17 12.38 8.37
C ALA A 4 -15.91 11.04 8.44
N GLN A 5 -16.39 10.54 7.30
CA GLN A 5 -17.00 9.20 7.23
C GLN A 5 -15.97 8.11 7.55
N LEU A 6 -14.77 8.17 6.95
CA LEU A 6 -13.69 7.22 7.25
C LEU A 6 -13.33 7.25 8.75
N ALA A 7 -13.15 8.45 9.31
CA ALA A 7 -12.80 8.63 10.71
C ALA A 7 -13.85 8.01 11.65
N GLY A 8 -15.15 8.14 11.32
CA GLY A 8 -16.22 7.49 12.05
C GLY A 8 -16.19 5.96 11.93
N LEU A 9 -15.90 5.42 10.74
CA LEU A 9 -15.81 3.97 10.52
C LEU A 9 -14.63 3.33 11.25
N ILE A 10 -13.51 4.04 11.34
CA ILE A 10 -12.31 3.56 12.02
C ILE A 10 -12.16 4.17 13.41
N ASP A 11 -13.22 4.71 14.03
CA ASP A 11 -13.22 5.25 15.41
C ASP A 11 -12.00 6.12 15.77
N VAL A 12 -11.80 7.20 15.01
CA VAL A 12 -10.77 8.22 15.26
C VAL A 12 -11.31 9.63 15.01
N ASN A 13 -10.55 10.64 15.42
CA ASN A 13 -10.83 12.03 15.05
C ASN A 13 -10.55 12.26 13.55
N PRO A 14 -11.38 13.03 12.81
CA PRO A 14 -11.11 13.37 11.40
C PRO A 14 -9.72 13.98 11.13
N GLN A 15 -9.11 14.65 12.12
CA GLN A 15 -7.75 15.17 12.02
C GLN A 15 -6.70 14.07 11.89
N THR A 16 -6.92 12.91 12.52
CA THR A 16 -6.04 11.73 12.42
C THR A 16 -5.93 11.26 10.97
N VAL A 17 -7.04 11.22 10.23
CA VAL A 17 -7.04 10.88 8.81
C VAL A 17 -6.18 11.86 8.00
N GLY A 18 -6.31 13.17 8.29
CA GLY A 18 -5.47 14.18 7.64
C GLY A 18 -3.98 14.04 7.97
N ALA A 19 -3.63 13.65 9.20
CA ALA A 19 -2.23 13.40 9.59
C ALA A 19 -1.65 12.16 8.90
N LEU A 20 -2.45 11.09 8.74
CA LEU A 20 -2.05 9.90 8.00
C LEU A 20 -1.77 10.23 6.52
N GLU A 21 -2.63 11.01 5.88
CA GLU A 21 -2.46 11.41 4.46
C GLU A 21 -1.20 12.25 4.21
N ARG A 22 -0.78 13.05 5.19
CA ARG A 22 0.45 13.86 5.10
C ARG A 22 1.71 13.09 5.50
N GLY A 23 1.57 11.90 6.08
CA GLY A 23 2.69 11.13 6.63
C GLY A 23 3.23 11.69 7.95
N ASP A 24 2.52 12.61 8.60
CA ASP A 24 2.91 13.18 9.91
C ASP A 24 2.83 12.13 11.03
N HIS A 25 2.05 11.07 10.82
CA HIS A 25 1.81 10.02 11.79
C HIS A 25 1.72 8.66 11.10
N TYR A 26 2.37 7.64 11.68
CA TYR A 26 2.15 6.25 11.30
C TYR A 26 1.01 5.65 12.11
N PRO A 27 0.09 4.90 11.49
CA PRO A 27 -0.99 4.27 12.24
C PRO A 27 -0.45 3.20 13.18
N SER A 28 -1.13 2.97 14.30
CA SER A 28 -0.95 1.74 15.07
C SER A 28 -1.36 0.53 14.23
N LEU A 29 -0.88 -0.67 14.59
CA LEU A 29 -1.26 -1.90 13.90
C LEU A 29 -2.80 -2.11 13.89
N ASP A 30 -3.45 -1.82 15.00
CA ASP A 30 -4.91 -1.87 15.13
C ASP A 30 -5.61 -0.90 14.18
N LEU A 31 -5.14 0.35 14.10
CA LEU A 31 -5.72 1.34 13.18
C LEU A 31 -5.51 0.94 11.72
N ALA A 32 -4.34 0.37 11.39
CA ALA A 32 -4.06 -0.15 10.05
C ALA A 32 -5.06 -1.27 9.67
N PHE A 33 -5.33 -2.21 10.57
CA PHE A 33 -6.31 -3.27 10.32
C PHE A 33 -7.76 -2.78 10.24
N ARG A 34 -8.15 -1.78 11.05
CA ARG A 34 -9.48 -1.13 10.92
C ARG A 34 -9.64 -0.48 9.54
N ILE A 35 -8.60 0.19 9.05
CA ILE A 35 -8.58 0.78 7.71
C ILE A 35 -8.70 -0.34 6.64
N SER A 36 -7.92 -1.42 6.76
CA SER A 36 -8.03 -2.60 5.88
C SER A 36 -9.43 -3.18 5.82
N TRP A 37 -10.12 -3.28 6.95
CA TRP A 37 -11.50 -3.77 7.00
C TRP A 37 -12.47 -2.88 6.23
N VAL A 38 -12.35 -1.56 6.37
CA VAL A 38 -13.22 -0.60 5.67
C VAL A 38 -13.05 -0.66 4.15
N PHE A 39 -11.84 -0.92 3.67
CA PHE A 39 -11.55 -1.00 2.24
C PHE A 39 -11.64 -2.41 1.66
N GLU A 40 -11.88 -3.42 2.48
CA GLU A 40 -11.90 -4.84 2.08
C GLU A 40 -10.60 -5.26 1.35
N LEU A 41 -9.47 -4.74 1.84
CA LEU A 41 -8.15 -4.96 1.26
C LEU A 41 -7.16 -5.44 2.34
N PRO A 42 -6.18 -6.30 1.97
CA PRO A 42 -5.13 -6.67 2.90
C PRO A 42 -4.26 -5.46 3.27
N VAL A 43 -3.63 -5.50 4.44
CA VAL A 43 -2.91 -4.33 5.01
C VAL A 43 -1.76 -3.86 4.13
N GLU A 44 -1.06 -4.78 3.48
CA GLU A 44 0.03 -4.51 2.54
C GLU A 44 -0.42 -3.85 1.22
N ALA A 45 -1.70 -3.94 0.87
CA ALA A 45 -2.26 -3.23 -0.28
C ALA A 45 -2.56 -1.76 0.02
N ILE A 46 -2.60 -1.38 1.29
CA ILE A 46 -2.89 -0.01 1.75
C ILE A 46 -1.63 0.67 2.29
N PHE A 47 -0.77 -0.09 2.99
CA PHE A 47 0.43 0.42 3.63
C PHE A 47 1.66 -0.28 3.08
N SER A 48 2.63 0.50 2.61
CA SER A 48 3.90 0.02 2.10
C SER A 48 5.04 0.88 2.64
N ARG A 49 6.24 0.29 2.75
CA ARG A 49 7.48 1.02 3.05
C ARG A 49 8.01 1.79 1.84
N THR A 50 7.52 1.47 0.66
CA THR A 50 7.84 2.16 -0.60
C THR A 50 6.57 2.80 -1.12
N GLU A 51 6.67 4.03 -1.63
CA GLU A 51 5.53 4.71 -2.25
C GLU A 51 4.95 3.86 -3.38
N PHE A 52 3.62 3.86 -3.49
CA PHE A 52 2.94 3.20 -4.60
C PHE A 52 3.21 3.97 -5.89
N GLY A 53 3.55 3.25 -6.95
CA GLY A 53 3.62 3.82 -8.29
C GLY A 53 2.26 4.37 -8.74
N PRO A 54 2.23 5.29 -9.72
CA PRO A 54 0.98 5.73 -10.33
C PRO A 54 0.19 4.53 -10.84
N LEU A 55 -1.12 4.50 -10.56
CA LEU A 55 -2.00 3.39 -10.97
C LEU A 55 -1.95 3.12 -12.48
N SER A 56 -1.82 4.17 -13.30
CA SER A 56 -1.66 4.03 -14.75
C SER A 56 -0.41 3.24 -15.13
N THR A 57 0.72 3.47 -14.46
CA THR A 57 1.95 2.73 -14.69
C THR A 57 1.78 1.25 -14.35
N GLU A 58 1.06 0.94 -13.28
CA GLU A 58 0.83 -0.45 -12.87
C GLU A 58 -0.20 -1.16 -13.77
N LEU A 59 -1.26 -0.48 -14.20
CA LEU A 59 -2.31 -1.07 -15.06
C LEU A 59 -1.88 -1.23 -16.53
N TYR A 60 -1.05 -0.32 -17.06
CA TYR A 60 -0.58 -0.35 -18.45
C TYR A 60 0.85 -0.89 -18.60
N ARG A 61 1.43 -1.51 -17.57
CA ARG A 61 2.60 -2.38 -17.71
C ARG A 61 2.18 -3.66 -18.45
N THR A 62 1.86 -3.53 -19.73
CA THR A 62 1.29 -4.64 -20.52
C THR A 62 2.29 -5.73 -20.89
N ASP A 63 3.61 -5.55 -20.80
CA ASP A 63 4.53 -6.65 -21.10
C ASP A 63 5.84 -6.53 -20.32
N ARG A 64 5.92 -7.17 -19.15
CA ARG A 64 7.21 -7.55 -18.60
C ARG A 64 7.33 -9.07 -18.71
N PRO A 65 8.12 -9.62 -19.68
CA PRO A 65 8.45 -11.03 -19.63
C PRO A 65 9.10 -11.31 -18.26
N PRO A 66 8.87 -12.50 -17.67
CA PRO A 66 9.52 -12.86 -16.43
C PRO A 66 11.02 -12.67 -16.64
N SER A 67 11.65 -11.86 -15.78
CA SER A 67 13.10 -11.79 -15.74
C SER A 67 13.58 -13.18 -15.35
N THR A 68 13.91 -13.99 -16.37
CA THR A 68 14.72 -15.19 -16.22
C THR A 68 16.05 -14.71 -15.67
N THR A 69 16.19 -14.71 -14.34
CA THR A 69 17.50 -14.73 -13.71
C THR A 69 18.08 -16.09 -14.05
N GLY A 70 18.79 -16.16 -15.17
CA GLY A 70 19.65 -17.28 -15.52
C GLY A 70 20.79 -17.32 -14.52
N ASN A 71 20.71 -18.22 -13.55
CA ASN A 71 21.89 -18.78 -12.91
C ASN A 71 22.67 -19.52 -14.00
N GLY A 72 23.69 -18.86 -14.52
CA GLY A 72 24.68 -19.41 -15.45
C GLY A 72 26.08 -19.29 -14.87
N GLU A 73 26.26 -19.69 -13.61
CA GLU A 73 27.57 -20.18 -13.18
C GLU A 73 27.73 -21.59 -13.77
N SER A 74 28.27 -21.67 -14.97
CA SER A 74 28.93 -22.87 -15.46
C SER A 74 30.31 -22.46 -15.97
N SER A 75 31.25 -22.65 -15.05
CA SER A 75 32.68 -22.85 -15.26
C SER A 75 32.94 -23.65 -16.53
N ASP A 76 33.71 -23.09 -17.47
CA ASP A 76 34.54 -23.87 -18.37
C ASP A 76 36.01 -23.51 -18.13
N ALA A 77 36.70 -24.53 -17.65
CA ALA A 77 38.15 -24.68 -17.54
C ALA A 77 38.62 -25.52 -18.73
#